data_AF-A0A1Q7BHM2-F1
#
_entry.id   AF-A0A1Q7BHM2-F1
#
_cell.length_a   1.000
_cell.length_b   1.000
_cell.length_c   1.000
_cell.angle_alpha   90.00
_cell.angle_beta   90.00
_cell.angle_gamma   90.00
#
_symmetry.space_group_name_H-M   'P 1'
#
loop_
_entity.id
_entity.type
_entity.pdbx_description
1 polymer ?
#
loop_
_entity_poly.entity_id
_entity_poly.type
_entity_poly.pdbx_seq_one_letter_code
_entity_poly.pdbx_strand_id
1 'polypeptide(L)'
;MASVIPGPARDFLRALTQAVDTATSGEDVATYDWAIAQLATQPAGGRVLGDVLRSLLEDTHPDGFNSHDISLVVGRCYRAATVWLPPERVDVTMLLAVLAGALGIHEPGITHEALGLPRSHADECRDPDGTVAIKPPTWPDYAWHAPLLVADLLPLAPATLGTYLQSTFAEYAREAREEPP
;
A
#
# COMPACT_ATOMS: atom_id res chain seq x y z
N MET A 1 25.92 -3.39 16.67
CA MET A 1 24.94 -3.26 17.77
C MET A 1 23.58 -3.52 17.17
N ALA A 2 23.02 -4.72 17.40
CA ALA A 2 21.72 -5.11 16.84
C ALA A 2 20.64 -4.29 17.56
N SER A 3 20.03 -3.33 16.85
CA SER A 3 18.86 -2.64 17.36
C SER A 3 17.77 -3.68 17.57
N VAL A 4 17.29 -3.82 18.81
CA VAL A 4 16.14 -4.67 19.13
C VAL A 4 14.94 -4.00 18.49
N ILE A 5 14.50 -4.51 17.33
CA ILE A 5 13.27 -4.05 16.68
C ILE A 5 12.12 -4.20 17.69
N PRO A 6 11.36 -3.13 18.00
CA PRO A 6 10.23 -3.20 18.92
C PRO A 6 9.21 -4.26 18.50
N GLY A 7 8.51 -4.86 19.48
CA GLY A 7 7.52 -5.93 19.24
C GLY A 7 6.52 -5.62 18.11
N PRO A 8 5.82 -4.46 18.15
CA PRO A 8 4.87 -4.07 17.11
C PRO A 8 5.48 -3.96 15.71
N ALA A 9 6.69 -3.40 15.59
CA ALA A 9 7.39 -3.32 14.30
C ALA A 9 7.76 -4.72 13.78
N ARG A 10 8.14 -5.65 14.68
CA ARG A 10 8.41 -7.05 14.33
C ARG A 10 7.16 -7.78 13.86
N ASP A 11 6.01 -7.52 14.48
CA ASP A 11 4.73 -8.12 14.09
C ASP A 11 4.26 -7.62 12.71
N PHE A 12 4.38 -6.31 12.47
CA PHE A 12 4.15 -5.72 11.15
C PHE A 12 5.06 -6.34 10.09
N LEU A 13 6.37 -6.36 10.32
CA LEU A 13 7.35 -6.92 9.37
C LEU A 13 7.01 -8.37 9.00
N ARG A 14 6.71 -9.20 10.01
CA ARG A 14 6.34 -10.61 9.78
C ARG A 14 5.08 -10.74 8.94
N ALA A 15 4.02 -10.00 9.29
CA ALA A 15 2.75 -10.07 8.57
C ALA A 15 2.89 -9.59 7.12
N LEU A 16 3.62 -8.49 6.90
CA LEU A 16 3.87 -7.97 5.55
C LEU A 16 4.72 -8.94 4.73
N THR A 17 5.85 -9.44 5.26
CA THR A 17 6.70 -10.39 4.54
C THR A 17 5.91 -11.64 4.17
N GLN A 18 5.13 -12.20 5.08
CA GLN A 18 4.29 -13.36 4.78
C GLN A 18 3.25 -13.06 3.70
N ALA A 19 2.59 -11.89 3.75
CA ALA A 19 1.62 -11.50 2.73
C ALA A 19 2.28 -11.36 1.34
N VAL A 20 3.45 -10.71 1.26
CA VAL A 20 4.18 -10.52 0.00
C VAL A 20 4.73 -11.84 -0.54
N ASP A 21 5.33 -12.68 0.30
CA ASP A 21 5.84 -13.99 -0.09
C ASP A 21 4.71 -14.89 -0.62
N THR A 22 3.56 -14.88 0.06
CA THR A 22 2.38 -15.64 -0.38
C THR A 22 1.85 -15.11 -1.71
N ALA A 23 1.72 -13.79 -1.86
CA ALA A 23 1.31 -13.17 -3.12
C ALA A 23 2.28 -13.41 -4.28
N THR A 24 3.58 -13.52 -3.97
CA THR A 24 4.63 -13.84 -4.95
C THR A 24 4.56 -15.29 -5.39
N SER A 25 4.30 -16.22 -4.45
CA SER A 25 4.14 -17.65 -4.76
C SER A 25 2.86 -17.94 -5.54
N GLY A 26 1.76 -17.25 -5.19
CA GLY A 26 0.46 -17.42 -5.83
C GLY A 26 -0.21 -18.76 -5.58
N GLU A 27 0.02 -19.41 -4.42
CA GLU A 27 -0.45 -20.78 -4.18
C GLU A 27 -1.37 -20.94 -2.97
N ASP A 28 -1.33 -20.05 -1.98
CA ASP A 28 -2.01 -20.27 -0.68
C ASP A 28 -2.88 -19.09 -0.24
N VAL A 29 -4.16 -19.15 -0.62
CA VAL A 29 -5.17 -18.14 -0.24
C VAL A 29 -5.39 -18.07 1.27
N ALA A 30 -5.35 -19.20 1.99
CA ALA A 30 -5.62 -19.21 3.43
C ALA A 30 -4.49 -18.54 4.22
N THR A 31 -3.24 -18.80 3.82
CA THR A 31 -2.06 -18.14 4.39
C THR A 31 -2.06 -16.64 4.08
N TYR A 32 -2.52 -16.25 2.88
CA TYR A 32 -2.69 -14.85 2.53
C TYR A 32 -3.73 -14.16 3.42
N ASP A 33 -4.95 -14.71 3.50
CA ASP A 33 -6.05 -14.17 4.32
C ASP A 33 -5.60 -13.97 5.79
N TRP A 34 -4.86 -14.94 6.34
CA TRP A 34 -4.32 -14.83 7.70
C TRP A 34 -3.28 -13.72 7.83
N ALA A 35 -2.35 -13.61 6.88
CA ALA A 35 -1.34 -12.56 6.89
C ALA A 35 -1.97 -11.16 6.80
N ILE A 36 -2.98 -10.99 5.95
CA ILE A 36 -3.72 -9.72 5.82
C ILE A 36 -4.48 -9.39 7.10
N ALA A 37 -5.14 -10.37 7.74
CA ALA A 37 -5.81 -10.15 9.01
C ALA A 37 -4.85 -9.63 10.09
N GLN A 38 -3.64 -10.19 10.16
CA GLN A 38 -2.59 -9.71 11.07
C GLN A 38 -2.08 -8.32 10.69
N LEU A 39 -1.84 -8.08 9.40
CA LEU A 39 -1.33 -6.80 8.87
C LEU A 39 -2.33 -5.65 9.09
N ALA A 40 -3.62 -5.89 8.90
CA ALA A 40 -4.68 -4.91 9.07
C ALA A 40 -4.81 -4.39 10.53
N THR A 41 -4.33 -5.15 11.52
CA THR A 41 -4.31 -4.71 12.93
C THR A 41 -3.19 -3.70 13.23
N GLN A 42 -2.26 -3.48 12.31
CA GLN A 42 -1.10 -2.63 12.53
C GLN A 42 -1.43 -1.15 12.23
N PRO A 43 -1.46 -0.25 13.24
CA PRO A 43 -1.98 1.11 13.06
C PRO A 43 -1.15 1.99 12.12
N ALA A 44 0.15 1.74 12.02
CA ALA A 44 1.06 2.49 11.15
C ALA A 44 1.23 1.86 9.75
N GLY A 45 0.48 0.80 9.43
CA GLY A 45 0.76 0.01 8.24
C GLY A 45 0.53 0.75 6.93
N GLY A 46 -0.47 1.63 6.87
CA GLY A 46 -0.76 2.44 5.68
C GLY A 46 0.39 3.39 5.32
N ARG A 47 0.98 4.05 6.32
CA ARG A 47 2.12 4.96 6.13
C ARG A 47 3.36 4.19 5.66
N VAL A 48 3.74 3.13 6.39
CA VAL A 48 4.94 2.31 6.07
C VAL A 48 4.83 1.74 4.66
N LEU A 49 3.68 1.16 4.32
CA LEU A 49 3.50 0.49 3.03
C LEU A 49 3.39 1.48 1.87
N GLY A 50 2.81 2.67 2.12
CA GLY A 50 2.84 3.79 1.18
C GLY A 50 4.27 4.22 0.84
N ASP A 51 5.11 4.41 1.84
CA ASP A 51 6.52 4.81 1.64
C ASP A 51 7.33 3.72 0.94
N VAL A 52 7.13 2.45 1.29
CA VAL A 52 7.77 1.32 0.58
C VAL A 52 7.33 1.26 -0.89
N LEU A 53 6.03 1.39 -1.17
CA LEU A 53 5.52 1.41 -2.54
C LEU A 53 6.03 2.61 -3.32
N ARG A 54 6.15 3.78 -2.68
CA ARG A 54 6.73 4.96 -3.30
C ARG A 54 8.18 4.70 -3.73
N SER A 55 9.02 4.20 -2.83
CA SER A 55 10.42 3.86 -3.18
C SER A 55 10.50 2.80 -4.29
N LEU A 56 9.62 1.79 -4.27
CA LEU A 56 9.53 0.80 -5.34
C LEU A 56 9.16 1.44 -6.69
N LEU A 57 8.18 2.36 -6.71
CA LEU A 57 7.77 3.06 -7.92
C LEU A 57 8.90 3.95 -8.47
N GLU A 58 9.60 4.67 -7.59
CA GLU A 58 10.74 5.53 -7.97
C GLU A 58 11.88 4.71 -8.60
N ASP A 59 12.22 3.54 -8.03
CA ASP A 59 13.27 2.68 -8.58
C ASP A 59 12.84 1.96 -9.88
N THR A 60 11.57 1.60 -10.01
CA THR A 60 11.06 0.89 -11.20
C THR A 60 10.69 1.83 -12.35
N HIS A 61 10.47 3.12 -12.08
CA HIS A 61 10.10 4.14 -13.05
C HIS A 61 10.97 5.40 -12.89
N PRO A 62 12.29 5.31 -13.20
CA PRO A 62 13.23 6.41 -12.97
C PRO A 62 12.91 7.66 -13.82
N ASP A 63 12.22 7.49 -14.94
CA ASP A 63 11.78 8.59 -15.82
C ASP A 63 10.46 9.23 -15.35
N GLY A 64 9.89 8.74 -14.24
CA GLY A 64 8.63 9.19 -13.67
C GLY A 64 7.47 8.21 -13.92
N PHE A 65 6.48 8.27 -13.04
CA PHE A 65 5.30 7.39 -13.06
C PHE A 65 4.07 8.14 -13.57
N ASN A 66 3.57 7.75 -14.75
CA ASN A 66 2.46 8.45 -15.42
C ASN A 66 1.22 7.55 -15.61
N SER A 67 0.15 8.11 -16.22
CA SER A 67 -1.13 7.40 -16.41
C SER A 67 -1.04 6.08 -17.21
N HIS A 68 -0.09 5.98 -18.14
CA HIS A 68 0.17 4.76 -18.89
C HIS A 68 0.76 3.68 -17.97
N ASP A 69 1.73 4.07 -17.13
CA ASP A 69 2.38 3.17 -16.18
C ASP A 69 1.38 2.66 -15.14
N ILE A 70 0.46 3.52 -14.67
CA ILE A 70 -0.65 3.11 -13.79
C ILE A 70 -1.45 1.97 -14.43
N SER A 71 -1.84 2.14 -15.70
CA SER A 71 -2.64 1.14 -16.42
C SER A 71 -1.87 -0.18 -16.58
N LEU A 72 -0.56 -0.11 -16.84
CA LEU A 72 0.30 -1.28 -16.97
C LEU A 72 0.48 -2.02 -15.64
N VAL A 73 0.82 -1.30 -14.56
CA VAL A 73 1.04 -1.88 -13.23
C VAL A 73 -0.24 -2.50 -12.70
N VAL A 74 -1.35 -1.75 -12.70
CA VAL A 74 -2.65 -2.25 -12.21
C VAL A 74 -3.12 -3.45 -13.04
N GLY A 75 -3.02 -3.37 -14.37
CA GLY A 75 -3.41 -4.46 -15.26
C GLY A 75 -2.55 -5.72 -15.10
N ARG A 76 -1.24 -5.57 -14.87
CA ARG A 76 -0.34 -6.69 -14.62
C ARG A 76 -0.60 -7.32 -13.26
N CYS A 77 -0.67 -6.51 -12.20
CA CYS A 77 -0.97 -6.96 -10.84
C CYS A 77 -2.32 -7.70 -10.77
N TYR A 78 -3.38 -7.15 -11.36
CA TYR A 78 -4.69 -7.80 -11.41
C TYR A 78 -4.64 -9.17 -12.12
N ARG A 79 -3.96 -9.25 -13.27
CA ARG A 79 -3.80 -10.51 -14.00
C ARG A 79 -2.99 -11.54 -13.21
N ALA A 80 -1.93 -11.11 -12.54
CA ALA A 80 -1.11 -12.00 -11.71
C ALA A 80 -1.90 -12.52 -10.50
N ALA A 81 -2.63 -11.65 -9.82
CA ALA A 81 -3.44 -12.01 -8.65
C ALA A 81 -4.59 -12.97 -8.99
N THR A 82 -5.29 -12.74 -10.10
CA THR A 82 -6.46 -13.56 -10.49
C THR A 82 -6.13 -14.94 -11.05
N VAL A 83 -4.85 -15.30 -11.16
CA VAL A 83 -4.42 -16.69 -11.43
C VAL A 83 -4.73 -17.61 -10.26
N TRP A 84 -4.70 -17.09 -9.03
CA TRP A 84 -4.80 -17.87 -7.80
C TRP A 84 -5.84 -17.34 -6.80
N LEU A 85 -6.29 -16.10 -6.97
CA LEU A 85 -7.42 -15.52 -6.23
C LEU A 85 -8.67 -15.46 -7.11
N PRO A 86 -9.87 -15.62 -6.51
CA PRO A 86 -11.12 -15.28 -7.19
C PRO A 86 -11.11 -13.82 -7.65
N PRO A 87 -11.54 -13.49 -8.89
CA PRO A 87 -11.50 -12.13 -9.42
C PRO A 87 -12.33 -11.15 -8.59
N GLU A 88 -13.39 -11.61 -7.93
CA GLU A 88 -14.24 -10.79 -7.07
C GLU A 88 -13.52 -10.31 -5.79
N ARG A 89 -12.38 -10.93 -5.44
CA ARG A 89 -11.54 -10.52 -4.30
C ARG A 89 -10.46 -9.51 -4.67
N VAL A 90 -10.26 -9.21 -5.96
CA VAL A 90 -9.24 -8.27 -6.45
C VAL A 90 -9.93 -7.01 -6.97
N ASP A 91 -10.01 -5.98 -6.14
CA ASP A 91 -10.65 -4.72 -6.48
C ASP A 91 -9.64 -3.76 -7.12
N VAL A 92 -9.85 -3.46 -8.40
CA VAL A 92 -9.04 -2.54 -9.19
C VAL A 92 -9.07 -1.12 -8.63
N THR A 93 -10.20 -0.69 -8.07
CA THR A 93 -10.34 0.62 -7.43
C THR A 93 -9.42 0.73 -6.22
N MET A 94 -9.30 -0.35 -5.43
CA MET A 94 -8.39 -0.38 -4.29
C MET A 94 -6.92 -0.39 -4.72
N LEU A 95 -6.56 -1.11 -5.79
CA LEU A 95 -5.20 -1.05 -6.35
C LEU A 95 -4.83 0.39 -6.77
N LEU A 96 -5.75 1.09 -7.43
CA LEU A 96 -5.56 2.51 -7.79
C LEU A 96 -5.45 3.40 -6.56
N ALA A 97 -6.28 3.19 -5.56
CA ALA A 97 -6.28 3.98 -4.33
C ALA A 97 -4.99 3.76 -3.51
N VAL A 98 -4.43 2.55 -3.50
CA VAL A 98 -3.11 2.27 -2.91
C VAL A 98 -2.01 3.05 -3.64
N LEU A 99 -1.99 3.02 -4.98
CA LEU A 99 -1.00 3.78 -5.76
C LEU A 99 -1.13 5.29 -5.53
N ALA A 100 -2.35 5.81 -5.51
CA ALA A 100 -2.61 7.22 -5.20
C ALA A 100 -2.13 7.60 -3.78
N GLY A 101 -2.30 6.69 -2.81
CA GLY A 101 -1.78 6.85 -1.45
C GLY A 101 -0.25 6.89 -1.40
N ALA A 102 0.43 5.97 -2.11
CA ALA A 102 1.89 5.93 -2.19
C ALA A 102 2.48 7.20 -2.84
N LEU A 103 1.77 7.80 -3.80
CA LEU A 103 2.18 9.04 -4.46
C LEU A 103 1.85 10.31 -3.66
N GLY A 104 1.23 10.17 -2.47
CA GLY A 104 0.80 11.31 -1.65
C GLY A 104 -0.36 12.11 -2.27
N ILE A 105 -1.05 11.55 -3.28
CA ILE A 105 -2.26 12.15 -3.86
C ILE A 105 -3.43 12.00 -2.88
N HIS A 106 -3.40 10.95 -2.05
CA HIS A 106 -4.28 10.77 -0.90
C HIS A 106 -3.38 10.58 0.31
N GLU A 107 -3.62 11.29 1.42
CA GLU A 107 -2.92 10.93 2.65
C GLU A 107 -3.47 9.59 3.17
N PRO A 108 -2.64 8.52 3.25
CA PRO A 108 -3.11 7.23 3.72
C PRO A 108 -3.53 7.34 5.19
N GLY A 109 -4.84 7.21 5.45
CA GLY A 109 -5.42 7.33 6.78
C GLY A 109 -6.01 8.70 7.12
N ILE A 110 -5.96 9.69 6.21
CA ILE A 110 -6.71 10.94 6.37
C ILE A 110 -7.97 10.89 5.52
N THR A 111 -9.11 10.93 6.20
CA THR A 111 -10.37 11.19 5.54
C THR A 111 -10.35 12.60 4.92
N HIS A 112 -10.76 12.79 3.67
CA HIS A 112 -10.93 14.12 3.04
C HIS A 112 -11.72 15.11 3.93
N GLU A 113 -12.51 14.60 4.88
CA GLU A 113 -13.22 15.34 5.92
C GLU A 113 -12.31 16.10 6.92
N ALA A 114 -11.04 15.70 7.09
CA ALA A 114 -10.15 16.27 8.09
C ALA A 114 -9.33 17.48 7.60
N LEU A 115 -9.29 17.74 6.29
CA LEU A 115 -8.42 18.77 5.71
C LEU A 115 -9.06 20.16 5.62
N GLY A 116 -10.34 20.33 5.95
CA GLY A 116 -10.99 21.65 5.94
C GLY A 116 -10.88 22.42 4.61
N LEU A 117 -10.60 21.70 3.51
CA LEU A 117 -10.36 22.30 2.20
C LEU A 117 -11.69 22.75 1.56
N PRO A 118 -11.68 23.82 0.75
CA PRO A 118 -12.83 24.18 -0.07
C PRO A 118 -13.21 23.01 -0.97
N ARG A 119 -14.52 22.75 -1.11
CA ARG A 119 -15.07 21.72 -2.01
C ARG A 119 -14.44 21.88 -3.40
N SER A 120 -13.66 20.88 -3.82
CA SER A 120 -13.11 20.82 -5.17
C SER A 120 -14.24 20.69 -6.21
N HIS A 121 -13.97 21.07 -7.45
CA HIS A 121 -14.83 20.80 -8.63
C HIS A 121 -15.14 19.30 -8.85
N ALA A 122 -14.63 18.40 -8.00
CA ALA A 122 -15.06 17.01 -7.89
C ALA A 122 -16.59 16.82 -7.68
N ASP A 123 -17.32 17.88 -7.33
CA ASP A 123 -18.80 17.89 -7.34
C ASP A 123 -19.41 17.65 -8.74
N GLU A 124 -18.63 17.75 -9.83
CA GLU A 124 -19.10 17.44 -11.20
C GLU A 124 -19.05 15.93 -11.54
N CYS A 125 -18.32 15.12 -10.77
CA CYS A 125 -18.30 13.66 -10.90
C CYS A 125 -19.19 12.97 -9.86
N ARG A 126 -20.32 13.59 -9.51
CA ARG A 126 -21.26 13.01 -8.54
C ARG A 126 -22.10 11.90 -9.19
N ASP A 127 -22.26 10.78 -8.49
CA ASP A 127 -23.38 9.85 -8.71
C ASP A 127 -24.69 10.67 -8.67
N PRO A 128 -25.49 10.74 -9.74
CA PRO A 128 -26.67 11.60 -9.80
C PRO A 128 -27.68 11.33 -8.67
N ASP A 129 -27.65 10.14 -8.05
CA ASP A 129 -28.53 9.76 -6.96
C ASP A 129 -27.93 9.97 -5.55
N GLY A 130 -26.64 10.33 -5.46
CA GLY A 130 -25.96 10.61 -4.18
C GLY A 130 -25.93 9.43 -3.21
N THR A 131 -26.06 8.20 -3.72
CA THR A 131 -26.26 7.00 -2.89
C THR A 131 -24.94 6.40 -2.38
N VAL A 132 -23.82 6.70 -3.03
CA VAL A 132 -22.50 6.23 -2.63
C VAL A 132 -21.75 7.36 -1.91
N ALA A 133 -21.65 7.25 -0.59
CA ALA A 133 -20.76 8.13 0.18
C ALA A 133 -19.31 7.89 -0.28
N ILE A 134 -18.62 8.94 -0.74
CA ILE A 134 -17.19 8.89 -1.04
C ILE A 134 -16.45 8.81 0.30
N LYS A 135 -16.33 7.60 0.85
CA LYS A 135 -15.52 7.32 2.02
C LYS A 135 -14.11 6.97 1.53
N PRO A 136 -13.07 7.70 1.97
CA PRO A 136 -11.70 7.32 1.65
C PRO A 136 -11.37 5.97 2.30
N PRO A 137 -10.57 5.12 1.64
CA PRO A 137 -10.27 3.80 2.16
C PRO A 137 -9.48 3.91 3.46
N THR A 138 -9.83 3.06 4.41
CA THR A 138 -9.11 2.92 5.67
C THR A 138 -7.92 1.97 5.47
N TRP A 139 -6.94 1.99 6.38
CA TRP A 139 -5.81 1.06 6.31
C TRP A 139 -6.24 -0.42 6.13
N PRO A 140 -7.23 -0.95 6.86
CA PRO A 140 -7.72 -2.31 6.62
C PRO A 140 -8.19 -2.56 5.19
N ASP A 141 -8.75 -1.55 4.51
CA ASP A 141 -9.18 -1.65 3.11
C ASP A 141 -7.97 -1.75 2.17
N TYR A 142 -6.89 -1.03 2.47
CA TYR A 142 -5.63 -1.08 1.71
C TYR A 142 -4.77 -2.31 1.98
N ALA A 143 -4.83 -2.84 3.21
CA ALA A 143 -3.95 -3.91 3.69
C ALA A 143 -4.08 -5.16 2.82
N TRP A 144 -5.25 -5.39 2.22
CA TRP A 144 -5.50 -6.50 1.31
C TRP A 144 -4.84 -6.33 -0.06
N HIS A 145 -4.91 -5.16 -0.69
CA HIS A 145 -4.44 -5.00 -2.08
C HIS A 145 -2.98 -4.56 -2.17
N ALA A 146 -2.48 -3.86 -1.16
CA ALA A 146 -1.13 -3.31 -1.20
C ALA A 146 -0.01 -4.37 -1.27
N PRO A 147 -0.07 -5.51 -0.55
CA PRO A 147 0.93 -6.58 -0.72
C PRO A 147 0.93 -7.22 -2.12
N LEU A 148 -0.20 -7.20 -2.85
CA LEU A 148 -0.27 -7.67 -4.23
C LEU A 148 0.55 -6.76 -5.16
N LEU A 149 0.46 -5.44 -4.97
CA LEU A 149 1.26 -4.46 -5.72
C LEU A 149 2.74 -4.59 -5.39
N VAL A 150 3.09 -4.77 -4.12
CA VAL A 150 4.48 -5.02 -3.72
C VAL A 150 5.01 -6.29 -4.38
N ALA A 151 4.27 -7.41 -4.33
CA ALA A 151 4.68 -8.66 -4.96
C ALA A 151 4.83 -8.55 -6.49
N ASP A 152 4.03 -7.72 -7.15
CA ASP A 152 4.11 -7.47 -8.60
C ASP A 152 5.28 -6.56 -9.00
N LEU A 153 5.58 -5.53 -8.19
CA LEU A 153 6.64 -4.55 -8.48
C LEU A 153 8.02 -5.01 -8.03
N LEU A 154 8.11 -5.74 -6.91
CA LEU A 154 9.38 -6.13 -6.29
C LEU A 154 10.32 -6.91 -7.22
N PRO A 155 9.86 -7.81 -8.10
CA PRO A 155 10.74 -8.50 -9.06
C PRO A 155 11.41 -7.59 -10.09
N LEU A 156 10.90 -6.36 -10.27
CA LEU A 156 11.46 -5.36 -11.19
C LEU A 156 12.40 -4.38 -10.49
N ALA A 157 12.39 -4.39 -9.16
CA ALA A 157 13.16 -3.47 -8.34
C ALA A 157 14.62 -3.95 -8.17
N PRO A 158 15.58 -3.04 -7.99
CA PRO A 158 16.98 -3.38 -7.78
C PRO A 158 17.28 -3.92 -6.37
N ALA A 159 16.34 -3.78 -5.43
CA ALA A 159 16.54 -4.10 -4.03
C ALA A 159 15.45 -5.06 -3.49
N THR A 160 15.76 -5.69 -2.35
CA THR A 160 14.81 -6.61 -1.69
C THR A 160 13.80 -5.85 -0.84
N LEU A 161 12.66 -6.49 -0.54
CA LEU A 161 11.66 -5.93 0.39
C LEU A 161 12.27 -5.54 1.75
N GLY A 162 13.19 -6.38 2.26
CA GLY A 162 13.90 -6.10 3.52
C GLY A 162 14.75 -4.82 3.45
N THR A 163 15.34 -4.52 2.30
CA THR A 163 16.12 -3.30 2.07
C THR A 163 15.21 -2.06 2.11
N TYR A 164 14.07 -2.08 1.40
CA TYR A 164 13.11 -0.99 1.43
C TYR A 164 12.58 -0.74 2.84
N LEU A 165 12.14 -1.80 3.53
CA LEU A 165 11.64 -1.71 4.91
C LEU A 165 12.70 -1.15 5.87
N GLN A 166 13.94 -1.61 5.76
CA GLN A 166 15.03 -1.09 6.59
C GLN A 166 15.25 0.41 6.36
N SER A 167 15.20 0.87 5.11
CA SER A 167 15.34 2.28 4.76
C SER A 167 14.20 3.11 5.36
N THR A 168 12.95 2.71 5.14
CA THR A 168 11.75 3.40 5.67
C THR A 168 11.79 3.51 7.19
N PHE A 169 12.10 2.43 7.91
CA PHE A 169 12.19 2.48 9.37
C PHE A 169 13.38 3.32 9.87
N ALA A 170 14.49 3.36 9.13
CA ALA A 170 15.62 4.20 9.47
C ALA A 170 15.30 5.70 9.31
N GLU A 171 14.48 6.05 8.33
CA GLU A 171 13.96 7.41 8.12
C GLU A 171 13.03 7.82 9.27
N TYR A 172 12.04 7.00 9.64
CA TYR A 172 11.17 7.31 10.78
C TYR A 172 11.93 7.43 12.10
N ALA A 173 12.96 6.60 12.29
CA ALA A 173 13.82 6.69 13.47
C ALA A 173 14.68 7.97 13.49
N ARG A 174 14.93 8.60 12.34
CA ARG A 174 15.60 9.90 12.22
C ARG A 174 14.62 11.03 12.51
N GLU A 175 13.44 11.03 11.87
CA GLU A 175 12.38 12.02 12.10
C GLU A 175 12.01 12.11 13.59
N ALA A 176 11.81 10.96 14.25
CA ALA A 176 11.48 10.91 15.68
C ALA A 176 12.57 11.46 16.61
N ARG A 177 13.81 11.64 16.13
CA ARG A 177 14.90 12.28 16.91
C ARG A 177 15.00 13.78 16.65
N GLU A 178 14.47 14.25 15.52
CA GLU A 178 14.51 15.65 15.09
C GLU A 178 13.30 16.45 15.58
N GLU A 179 12.21 15.78 15.94
CA GLU A 179 11.03 16.41 16.54
C GLU A 179 11.34 16.88 17.99
N PRO A 180 11.32 18.20 18.26
CA PRO A 180 11.57 18.72 19.60
C PRO A 180 10.40 18.39 20.56
N PRO A 181 10.66 18.24 21.87
CA PRO A 181 9.64 17.89 22.87
C PRO A 181 8.57 18.97 23.09
#